data_AF-A0A1V6UDM1-F1
#
_entry.id   AF-A0A1V6UDM1-F1
#
_cell.length_a   1.000
_cell.length_b   1.000
_cell.length_c   1.000
_cell.angle_alpha   90.00
_cell.angle_beta   90.00
_cell.angle_gamma   90.00
#
_symmetry.space_group_name_H-M   'P 1'
#
loop_
_entity.id
_entity.type
_entity.pdbx_description
1 polymer ?
#
loop_
_entity_poly.entity_id
_entity_poly.type
_entity_poly.pdbx_seq_one_letter_code
_entity_poly.pdbx_strand_id
1 'polypeptide(L)'
;MAYLTFLIDNYADMPSAGAVFVHGSRWAWHNDIPDYDNAALLRSLNVRAALQPAGYSNLRCDWSAGTCPSSVPPQGSLETRLSSAVSPWNPRAASDLALPKALGHLFGGDADARVNEIRSAFHLYLGRNDAVRAQCCAQFVVSRERVWQHSRDEYIALRQWLLDGSDDGVARNVQRGSRAAPGDDRVAGRIVSYLWHILFANYGDDGAIDLDQLNRDACPTASECYCRLYGKCDLKCRGPGSCKGQYSMPKNFKLPEDWEKTHS
;
A
#
# COMPACT_ATOMS: atom_id res chain seq x y z
N MET A 1 -4.88 -10.52 -4.83
CA MET A 1 -4.82 -12.00 -4.79
C MET A 1 -3.43 -12.56 -5.06
N ALA A 2 -2.79 -12.31 -6.21
CA ALA A 2 -1.50 -12.94 -6.56
C ALA A 2 -0.40 -12.85 -5.48
N TYR A 3 -0.19 -11.67 -4.89
CA TYR A 3 0.85 -11.50 -3.86
C TYR A 3 0.56 -12.31 -2.60
N LEU A 4 -0.69 -12.33 -2.13
CA LEU A 4 -1.10 -13.12 -0.97
C LEU A 4 -0.92 -14.61 -1.24
N THR A 5 -1.28 -15.09 -2.43
CA THR A 5 -1.04 -16.48 -2.83
C THR A 5 0.45 -16.81 -2.79
N PHE A 6 1.32 -15.95 -3.34
CA PHE A 6 2.77 -16.16 -3.26
C PHE A 6 3.26 -16.24 -1.81
N LEU A 7 2.85 -15.31 -0.94
CA LEU A 7 3.23 -15.30 0.48
C LEU A 7 2.77 -16.58 1.20
N ILE A 8 1.57 -17.07 0.92
CA ILE A 8 0.99 -18.27 1.55
C ILE A 8 1.68 -19.54 1.06
N ASP A 9 1.93 -19.65 -0.24
CA ASP A 9 2.45 -20.86 -0.87
C ASP A 9 3.96 -21.01 -0.64
N ASN A 10 4.68 -19.90 -0.45
CA ASN A 10 6.14 -19.88 -0.24
C ASN A 10 6.52 -19.48 1.19
N TYR A 11 5.58 -19.50 2.15
CA TYR A 11 5.80 -18.98 3.50
C TYR A 11 7.03 -19.60 4.19
N ALA A 12 7.19 -20.92 4.10
CA ALA A 12 8.31 -21.63 4.72
C ALA A 12 9.65 -21.41 4.00
N ASP A 13 9.59 -21.24 2.67
CA ASP A 13 10.77 -21.16 1.78
C ASP A 13 11.04 -19.73 1.31
N MET A 14 10.56 -18.74 2.06
CA MET A 14 10.71 -17.33 1.71
C MET A 14 12.21 -16.97 1.55
N PRO A 15 12.62 -16.32 0.45
CA PRO A 15 14.04 -16.07 0.19
C PRO A 15 14.68 -15.17 1.25
N SER A 16 15.87 -15.54 1.74
CA SER A 16 16.61 -14.74 2.73
C SER A 16 17.05 -13.37 2.22
N ALA A 17 17.15 -13.20 0.90
CA ALA A 17 17.43 -11.91 0.26
C ALA A 17 16.21 -10.97 0.24
N GLY A 18 15.03 -11.45 0.68
CA GLY A 18 13.75 -10.78 0.53
C GLY A 18 13.05 -11.10 -0.80
N ALA A 19 11.87 -10.52 -1.00
CA ALA A 19 11.10 -10.64 -2.24
C ALA A 19 10.67 -9.27 -2.76
N VAL A 20 10.58 -9.16 -4.08
CA VAL A 20 10.13 -7.97 -4.80
C VAL A 20 8.78 -8.28 -5.45
N PHE A 21 7.78 -7.46 -5.15
CA PHE A 21 6.43 -7.57 -5.68
C PHE A 21 6.15 -6.39 -6.63
N VAL A 22 5.79 -6.70 -7.87
CA VAL A 22 5.49 -5.70 -8.91
C VAL A 22 4.26 -6.08 -9.73
N HIS A 23 3.64 -5.09 -10.35
CA HIS A 23 2.63 -5.34 -11.37
C HIS A 23 3.25 -5.96 -12.63
N GLY A 24 2.49 -6.82 -13.31
CA GLY A 24 3.02 -7.64 -14.41
C GLY A 24 3.31 -6.89 -15.71
N SER A 25 2.75 -5.69 -15.90
CA SER A 25 2.99 -4.90 -17.12
C SER A 25 4.38 -4.28 -17.10
N ARG A 26 5.20 -4.60 -18.12
CA ARG A 26 6.54 -4.02 -18.27
C ARG A 26 6.48 -2.50 -18.45
N TRP A 27 5.60 -1.99 -19.31
CA TRP A 27 5.37 -0.56 -19.48
C TRP A 27 4.06 -0.15 -18.83
N ALA A 28 4.12 0.62 -17.75
CA ALA A 28 2.94 1.07 -17.03
C ALA A 28 3.17 2.38 -16.29
N TRP A 29 2.14 3.23 -16.22
CA TRP A 29 2.22 4.56 -15.58
C TRP A 29 2.73 4.52 -14.13
N HIS A 30 2.56 3.40 -13.44
CA HIS A 30 2.97 3.24 -12.04
C HIS A 30 4.44 2.85 -11.86
N ASN A 31 5.18 2.63 -12.95
CA ASN A 31 6.62 2.42 -12.94
C ASN A 31 7.33 3.77 -12.86
N ASP A 32 8.10 3.96 -11.79
CA ASP A 32 8.71 5.23 -11.39
C ASP A 32 10.03 5.54 -12.12
N ILE A 33 9.95 5.62 -13.45
CA ILE A 33 11.07 5.91 -14.36
C ILE A 33 10.55 6.69 -15.57
N PRO A 34 11.36 7.51 -16.27
CA PRO A 34 10.85 8.37 -17.34
C PRO A 34 10.11 7.64 -18.46
N ASP A 35 10.60 6.46 -18.84
CA ASP A 35 10.03 5.66 -19.94
C ASP A 35 9.06 4.57 -19.47
N TYR A 36 8.76 4.55 -18.17
CA TYR A 36 7.84 3.61 -17.51
C TYR A 36 8.21 2.11 -17.66
N ASP A 37 9.46 1.79 -18.01
CA ASP A 37 9.94 0.42 -18.16
C ASP A 37 10.32 -0.21 -16.80
N ASN A 38 9.51 -1.16 -16.34
CA ASN A 38 9.74 -1.90 -15.10
C ASN A 38 11.00 -2.77 -15.15
N ALA A 39 11.39 -3.26 -16.34
CA ALA A 39 12.60 -4.08 -16.46
C ALA A 39 13.85 -3.25 -16.14
N ALA A 40 13.90 -2.00 -16.59
CA ALA A 40 15.00 -1.09 -16.27
C ALA A 40 15.01 -0.72 -14.77
N LEU A 41 13.83 -0.50 -14.17
CA LEU A 41 13.71 -0.29 -12.72
C LEU A 41 14.24 -1.47 -11.92
N LEU A 42 13.76 -2.69 -12.23
CA LEU A 42 14.18 -3.89 -11.52
C LEU A 42 15.68 -4.19 -11.67
N ARG A 43 16.26 -3.93 -12.85
CA ARG A 43 17.72 -4.08 -13.06
C ARG A 43 18.55 -3.11 -12.23
N SER A 44 18.01 -1.92 -11.94
CA SER A 44 18.70 -0.90 -11.15
C SER A 44 18.38 -0.96 -9.65
N LEU A 45 17.41 -1.77 -9.25
CA LEU A 45 16.98 -1.90 -7.86
C LEU A 45 18.08 -2.53 -6.99
N ASN A 46 18.58 -1.75 -6.02
CA ASN A 46 19.45 -2.23 -4.97
C ASN A 46 18.62 -2.83 -3.83
N VAL A 47 18.28 -4.12 -3.93
CA VAL A 47 17.47 -4.84 -2.93
C VAL A 47 18.05 -4.71 -1.51
N ARG A 48 19.37 -4.86 -1.36
CA ARG A 48 20.03 -4.78 -0.05
C ARG A 48 19.83 -3.41 0.59
N ALA A 49 20.03 -2.33 -0.16
CA ALA A 49 19.84 -0.98 0.35
C ALA A 49 18.36 -0.65 0.56
N ALA A 50 17.46 -1.12 -0.31
CA ALA A 50 16.02 -0.89 -0.22
C ALA A 50 15.39 -1.58 1.01
N LEU A 51 15.95 -2.70 1.47
CA LEU A 51 15.53 -3.36 2.71
C LEU A 51 16.05 -2.69 3.98
N GLN A 52 16.89 -1.66 3.90
CA GLN A 52 17.44 -0.99 5.08
C GLN A 52 16.78 0.37 5.36
N PRO A 53 16.57 0.75 6.64
CA PRO A 53 16.69 -0.08 7.85
C PRO A 53 15.41 -0.88 8.16
N ALA A 54 14.31 -0.59 7.47
CA ALA A 54 12.98 -1.03 7.89
C ALA A 54 12.60 -2.46 7.45
N GLY A 55 13.35 -3.12 6.57
CA GLY A 55 12.96 -4.42 6.00
C GLY A 55 11.81 -4.33 4.99
N TYR A 56 11.38 -3.13 4.62
CA TYR A 56 10.34 -2.86 3.63
C TYR A 56 10.62 -1.53 2.93
N SER A 57 10.37 -1.46 1.62
CA SER A 57 10.30 -0.19 0.87
C SER A 57 9.30 -0.31 -0.28
N ASN A 58 8.49 0.73 -0.48
CA ASN A 58 7.77 0.90 -1.74
C ASN A 58 8.76 1.27 -2.86
N LEU A 59 8.60 0.69 -4.04
CA LEU A 59 9.50 0.92 -5.19
C LEU A 59 9.27 2.28 -5.86
N ARG A 60 8.12 2.93 -5.60
CA ARG A 60 7.77 4.24 -6.11
C ARG A 60 8.27 5.32 -5.16
N CYS A 61 9.07 6.25 -5.67
CA CYS A 61 9.64 7.38 -4.96
C CYS A 61 8.82 8.67 -5.12
N ASP A 62 8.16 8.86 -6.26
CA ASP A 62 7.39 10.06 -6.56
C ASP A 62 6.01 10.06 -5.87
N TRP A 63 5.71 11.16 -5.19
CA TRP A 63 4.53 11.31 -4.32
C TRP A 63 3.23 11.62 -5.07
N SER A 64 3.28 11.92 -6.37
CA SER A 64 2.13 12.45 -7.15
C SER A 64 0.89 11.54 -7.16
N ALA A 65 1.06 10.22 -6.98
CA ALA A 65 -0.05 9.26 -6.93
C ALA A 65 -0.44 8.81 -5.51
N GLY A 66 0.39 9.12 -4.51
CA GLY A 66 0.27 8.60 -3.15
C GLY A 66 -0.68 9.42 -2.27
N THR A 67 -0.57 9.19 -0.96
CA THR A 67 -1.18 10.01 0.08
C THR A 67 -0.15 10.80 0.89
N CYS A 68 1.15 10.70 0.55
CA CYS A 68 2.24 11.43 1.21
C CYS A 68 2.07 12.97 1.25
N PRO A 69 1.57 13.65 0.19
CA PRO A 69 1.37 15.09 0.26
C PRO A 69 0.39 15.47 1.37
N SER A 70 0.72 16.50 2.16
CA SER A 70 -0.13 16.99 3.25
C SER A 70 -1.48 17.53 2.77
N SER A 71 -1.58 17.89 1.48
CA SER A 71 -2.83 18.31 0.84
C SER A 71 -3.84 17.18 0.67
N VAL A 72 -3.44 15.91 0.79
CA VAL A 72 -4.39 14.80 0.75
C VAL A 72 -5.10 14.72 2.10
N PRO A 73 -6.44 14.75 2.15
CA PRO A 73 -7.17 14.74 3.41
C PRO A 73 -7.06 13.40 4.15
N PRO A 74 -7.18 13.38 5.49
CA PRO A 74 -7.29 12.14 6.26
C PRO A 74 -8.48 11.29 5.80
N GLN A 75 -8.33 9.97 5.81
CA GLN A 75 -9.33 9.02 5.32
C GLN A 75 -10.64 9.08 6.14
N GLY A 76 -10.54 9.37 7.44
CA GLY A 76 -11.70 9.53 8.33
C GLY A 76 -12.36 10.93 8.31
N SER A 77 -11.81 11.88 7.54
CA SER A 77 -12.21 13.30 7.59
C SER A 77 -13.60 13.58 6.99
N LEU A 78 -14.17 14.74 7.32
CA LEU A 78 -15.42 15.20 6.72
C LEU A 78 -15.26 15.46 5.22
N GLU A 79 -14.11 15.98 4.79
CA GLU A 79 -13.82 16.25 3.38
C GLU A 79 -13.85 14.95 2.55
N THR A 80 -13.18 13.89 3.01
CA THR A 80 -13.19 12.58 2.34
C THR A 80 -14.60 12.01 2.23
N ARG A 81 -15.42 12.17 3.27
CA ARG A 81 -16.84 11.76 3.26
C ARG A 81 -17.65 12.53 2.22
N LEU A 82 -17.49 13.85 2.17
CA LEU A 82 -18.19 14.70 1.19
C LEU A 82 -17.74 14.39 -0.23
N SER A 83 -16.43 14.28 -0.48
CA SER A 83 -15.88 13.91 -1.78
C SER A 83 -16.42 12.57 -2.27
N SER A 84 -16.49 11.57 -1.38
CA SER A 84 -17.05 10.26 -1.70
C SER A 84 -18.56 10.29 -1.96
N ALA A 85 -19.31 11.15 -1.26
CA ALA A 85 -20.74 11.32 -1.51
C ALA A 85 -21.02 11.96 -2.87
N VAL A 86 -20.17 12.89 -3.32
CA VAL A 86 -20.31 13.59 -4.61
C VAL A 86 -19.76 12.75 -5.77
N SER A 87 -18.79 11.86 -5.53
CA SER A 87 -18.18 10.99 -6.53
C SER A 87 -18.02 9.56 -6.04
N PRO A 88 -19.14 8.84 -5.77
CA PRO A 88 -19.10 7.49 -5.20
C PRO A 88 -18.48 6.46 -6.15
N TRP A 89 -18.53 6.73 -7.46
CA TRP A 89 -17.93 5.91 -8.51
C TRP A 89 -16.41 6.01 -8.60
N ASN A 90 -15.79 6.96 -7.87
CA ASN A 90 -14.35 7.14 -7.87
C ASN A 90 -13.71 6.11 -6.91
N PRO A 91 -12.95 5.12 -7.40
CA PRO A 91 -12.39 4.08 -6.54
C PRO A 91 -11.45 4.63 -5.47
N ARG A 92 -10.79 5.77 -5.71
CA ARG A 92 -9.95 6.44 -4.70
C ARG A 92 -10.79 6.92 -3.54
N ALA A 93 -11.80 7.74 -3.81
CA ALA A 93 -12.67 8.29 -2.78
C ALA A 93 -13.37 7.18 -1.98
N ALA A 94 -13.95 6.20 -2.68
CA ALA A 94 -14.60 5.05 -2.06
C ALA A 94 -13.65 4.23 -1.17
N SER A 95 -12.42 3.96 -1.64
CA SER A 95 -11.43 3.22 -0.84
C SER A 95 -10.93 4.01 0.36
N ASP A 96 -10.73 5.31 0.22
CA ASP A 96 -10.23 6.17 1.30
C ASP A 96 -11.31 6.26 2.40
N LEU A 97 -12.59 6.39 2.03
CA LEU A 97 -13.70 6.32 2.99
C LEU A 97 -13.82 4.95 3.69
N ALA A 98 -13.58 3.86 2.97
CA ALA A 98 -13.72 2.50 3.49
C ALA A 98 -12.52 2.06 4.36
N LEU A 99 -11.36 2.68 4.21
CA LEU A 99 -10.11 2.26 4.86
C LEU A 99 -10.22 2.19 6.40
N PRO A 100 -10.73 3.19 7.14
CA PRO A 100 -10.82 3.11 8.60
C PRO A 100 -11.64 1.92 9.10
N LYS A 101 -12.76 1.62 8.42
CA LYS A 101 -13.60 0.47 8.76
C LYS A 101 -12.89 -0.85 8.45
N ALA A 102 -12.21 -0.93 7.31
CA ALA A 102 -11.46 -2.13 6.92
C ALA A 102 -10.33 -2.42 7.91
N LEU A 103 -9.58 -1.41 8.35
CA LEU A 103 -8.55 -1.57 9.38
C LEU A 103 -9.15 -2.07 10.71
N GLY A 104 -10.31 -1.53 11.10
CA GLY A 104 -11.04 -2.02 12.28
C GLY A 104 -11.45 -3.49 12.18
N HIS A 105 -11.88 -3.96 11.01
CA HIS A 105 -12.20 -5.38 10.78
C HIS A 105 -10.94 -6.27 10.77
N LEU A 106 -9.84 -5.79 10.19
CA LEU A 106 -8.63 -6.58 9.98
C LEU A 106 -7.76 -6.68 11.24
N PHE A 107 -7.65 -5.59 12.00
CA PHE A 107 -6.74 -5.49 13.15
C PHE A 107 -7.47 -5.37 14.50
N GLY A 108 -8.78 -5.11 14.49
CA GLY A 108 -9.50 -4.81 15.73
C GLY A 108 -9.97 -6.02 16.54
N GLY A 109 -9.87 -7.24 15.99
CA GLY A 109 -10.45 -8.44 16.61
C GLY A 109 -11.97 -8.31 16.81
N ASP A 110 -12.55 -9.23 17.59
CA ASP A 110 -13.94 -9.13 18.04
C ASP A 110 -14.05 -7.99 19.07
N ALA A 111 -14.15 -6.76 18.55
CA ALA A 111 -14.12 -5.53 19.34
C ALA A 111 -15.19 -5.53 20.45
N ASP A 112 -16.28 -6.29 20.27
CA ASP A 112 -17.36 -6.47 21.25
C ASP A 112 -16.90 -7.20 22.53
N ALA A 113 -15.87 -8.04 22.47
CA ALA A 113 -15.36 -8.79 23.64
C ALA A 113 -14.38 -7.98 24.52
N ARG A 114 -13.81 -6.87 24.02
CA ARG A 114 -12.74 -6.10 24.71
C ARG A 114 -13.06 -4.61 24.92
N VAL A 115 -14.31 -4.18 24.69
CA VAL A 115 -14.75 -2.78 24.81
C VAL A 115 -14.40 -2.13 26.16
N ASN A 116 -14.34 -2.90 27.25
CA ASN A 116 -14.02 -2.39 28.58
C ASN A 116 -12.52 -2.23 28.88
N GLU A 117 -11.63 -2.97 28.20
CA GLU A 117 -10.17 -2.85 28.38
C GLU A 117 -9.53 -1.84 27.41
N ILE A 118 -10.09 -1.67 26.20
CA ILE A 118 -9.47 -0.88 25.12
C ILE A 118 -9.68 0.63 25.28
N ARG A 119 -10.63 1.07 26.11
CA ARG A 119 -10.98 2.49 26.30
C ARG A 119 -9.83 3.36 26.84
N SER A 120 -8.74 2.78 27.33
CA SER A 120 -7.61 3.52 27.90
C SER A 120 -6.23 3.22 27.30
N ALA A 121 -6.07 2.37 26.27
CA ALA A 121 -4.71 1.97 25.85
C ALA A 121 -4.38 1.97 24.35
N PHE A 122 -5.32 1.83 23.40
CA PHE A 122 -4.96 1.79 21.98
C PHE A 122 -6.04 2.46 21.12
N HIS A 123 -5.64 3.46 20.31
CA HIS A 123 -6.50 4.03 19.26
C HIS A 123 -6.65 3.01 18.12
N LEU A 124 -7.49 1.99 18.34
CA LEU A 124 -7.76 0.89 17.41
C LEU A 124 -8.38 1.37 16.07
N TYR A 125 -8.93 2.59 16.06
CA TYR A 125 -9.63 3.17 14.92
C TYR A 125 -9.02 4.52 14.53
N LEU A 126 -8.84 4.72 13.22
CA LEU A 126 -8.45 6.02 12.68
C LEU A 126 -9.55 7.06 12.96
N GLY A 127 -9.19 8.08 13.73
CA GLY A 127 -9.99 9.27 13.95
C GLY A 127 -10.12 10.16 12.72
N ARG A 128 -10.85 11.28 12.86
CA ARG A 128 -11.12 12.20 11.75
C ARG A 128 -9.89 12.93 11.22
N ASN A 129 -8.85 13.03 12.04
CA ASN A 129 -7.61 13.74 11.74
C ASN A 129 -6.45 12.76 11.45
N ASP A 130 -6.66 11.47 11.68
CA ASP A 130 -5.63 10.45 11.52
C ASP A 130 -5.54 10.08 10.05
N ALA A 131 -4.39 10.39 9.45
CA ALA A 131 -4.14 10.12 8.04
C ALA A 131 -3.15 8.98 7.89
N VAL A 132 -3.48 8.01 7.05
CA VAL A 132 -2.52 7.00 6.58
C VAL A 132 -1.84 7.54 5.32
N ARG A 133 -0.53 7.71 5.40
CA ARG A 133 0.34 8.28 4.37
C ARG A 133 1.16 7.16 3.75
N ALA A 134 1.11 7.04 2.43
CA ALA A 134 1.86 6.05 1.70
C ALA A 134 2.16 6.49 0.26
N GLN A 135 3.30 6.05 -0.25
CA GLN A 135 3.56 6.01 -1.68
C GLN A 135 2.57 5.03 -2.36
N CYS A 136 2.24 5.30 -3.62
CA CYS A 136 1.23 4.54 -4.34
C CYS A 136 1.68 3.11 -4.72
N CYS A 137 0.66 2.32 -5.10
CA CYS A 137 0.72 1.36 -6.21
C CYS A 137 1.18 -0.04 -5.86
N ALA A 138 1.34 -0.39 -4.58
CA ALA A 138 1.60 -1.77 -4.17
C ALA A 138 2.75 -2.45 -4.97
N GLN A 139 3.80 -1.70 -5.29
CA GLN A 139 5.05 -2.26 -5.78
C GLN A 139 6.07 -2.07 -4.68
N PHE A 140 6.61 -3.15 -4.13
CA PHE A 140 7.45 -3.06 -2.94
C PHE A 140 8.46 -4.20 -2.88
N VAL A 141 9.46 -3.99 -2.05
CA VAL A 141 10.41 -5.02 -1.62
C VAL A 141 10.24 -5.23 -0.12
N VAL A 142 10.29 -6.49 0.32
CA VAL A 142 10.09 -6.87 1.72
C VAL A 142 11.06 -7.98 2.12
N SER A 143 11.60 -7.90 3.33
CA SER A 143 12.50 -8.92 3.87
C SER A 143 11.70 -10.12 4.36
N ARG A 144 12.34 -11.27 4.42
CA ARG A 144 11.75 -12.48 4.96
C ARG A 144 11.31 -12.31 6.42
N GLU A 145 12.12 -11.61 7.20
CA GLU A 145 11.86 -11.34 8.61
C GLU A 145 10.57 -10.55 8.77
N ARG A 146 10.32 -9.55 7.91
CA ARG A 146 9.06 -8.79 7.90
C ARG A 146 7.86 -9.63 7.45
N VAL A 147 8.05 -10.57 6.54
CA VAL A 147 6.98 -11.53 6.18
C VAL A 147 6.65 -12.45 7.36
N TRP A 148 7.66 -12.94 8.09
CA TRP A 148 7.45 -13.83 9.23
C TRP A 148 7.00 -13.12 10.52
N GLN A 149 6.82 -11.79 10.50
CA GLN A 149 6.13 -11.07 11.57
C GLN A 149 4.66 -11.45 11.67
N HIS A 150 4.07 -11.94 10.56
CA HIS A 150 2.71 -12.44 10.51
C HIS A 150 2.75 -13.92 10.19
N SER A 151 1.92 -14.69 10.89
CA SER A 151 1.69 -16.09 10.61
C SER A 151 1.14 -16.31 9.20
N ARG A 152 1.37 -17.51 8.67
CA ARG A 152 0.75 -17.95 7.41
C ARG A 152 -0.78 -17.83 7.44
N ASP A 153 -1.39 -18.10 8.59
CA ASP A 153 -2.85 -18.07 8.76
C ASP A 153 -3.41 -16.64 8.71
N GLU A 154 -2.65 -15.63 9.16
CA GLU A 154 -3.04 -14.22 8.99
C GLU A 154 -3.07 -13.80 7.51
N TYR A 155 -2.12 -14.28 6.70
CA TYR A 155 -2.17 -14.07 5.25
C TYR A 155 -3.36 -14.80 4.61
N ILE A 156 -3.68 -16.02 5.08
CA ILE A 156 -4.88 -16.76 4.64
C ILE A 156 -6.15 -15.98 5.03
N ALA A 157 -6.22 -15.43 6.24
CA ALA A 157 -7.35 -14.64 6.71
C ALA A 157 -7.53 -13.36 5.91
N LEU A 158 -6.45 -12.63 5.60
CA LEU A 158 -6.49 -11.45 4.74
C LEU A 158 -6.95 -11.79 3.31
N ARG A 159 -6.51 -12.95 2.79
CA ARG A 159 -7.00 -13.46 1.50
C ARG A 159 -8.48 -13.81 1.57
N GLN A 160 -8.93 -14.43 2.65
CA GLN A 160 -10.33 -14.79 2.86
C GLN A 160 -11.21 -13.55 3.01
N TRP A 161 -10.73 -12.50 3.68
CA TRP A 161 -11.41 -11.21 3.77
C TRP A 161 -11.74 -10.60 2.39
N LEU A 162 -10.81 -10.70 1.43
CA LEU A 162 -11.05 -10.30 0.05
C LEU A 162 -12.13 -11.16 -0.63
N LEU A 163 -12.02 -12.48 -0.50
CA LEU A 163 -12.94 -13.45 -1.12
C LEU A 163 -14.37 -13.33 -0.57
N ASP A 164 -14.51 -13.10 0.74
CA ASP A 164 -15.81 -12.95 1.42
C ASP A 164 -16.49 -11.61 1.11
N GLY A 165 -15.73 -10.61 0.64
CA GLY A 165 -16.29 -9.33 0.20
C GLY A 165 -16.65 -9.27 -1.28
N SER A 166 -16.03 -10.11 -2.11
CA SER A 166 -16.10 -10.09 -3.57
C SER A 166 -17.53 -10.22 -4.13
N ASP A 167 -17.85 -9.44 -5.16
CA ASP A 167 -19.11 -9.53 -5.92
C ASP A 167 -19.07 -10.59 -7.05
N ASP A 168 -18.00 -11.39 -7.15
CA ASP A 168 -17.78 -12.43 -8.18
C ASP A 168 -18.64 -13.70 -8.03
N GLY A 169 -19.49 -13.77 -7.00
CA GLY A 169 -20.37 -14.91 -6.73
C GLY A 169 -19.70 -16.10 -6.02
N VAL A 170 -18.42 -15.99 -5.64
CA VAL A 170 -17.68 -17.00 -4.84
C VAL A 170 -17.88 -16.78 -3.33
N ALA A 171 -18.34 -15.59 -2.92
CA ALA A 171 -18.60 -15.25 -1.53
C ALA A 171 -19.58 -16.26 -0.88
N ARG A 172 -19.09 -17.01 0.11
CA ARG A 172 -19.86 -18.04 0.81
C ARG A 172 -20.89 -17.40 1.73
N ASN A 173 -22.16 -17.34 1.31
CA ASN A 173 -23.35 -17.17 2.17
C ASN A 173 -23.14 -16.26 3.41
N VAL A 174 -22.46 -15.13 3.26
CA VAL A 174 -22.40 -14.12 4.31
C VAL A 174 -23.77 -13.47 4.32
N GLN A 175 -24.44 -13.47 5.48
CA GLN A 175 -25.74 -12.84 5.63
C GLN A 175 -25.68 -11.43 5.01
N ARG A 176 -26.67 -11.10 4.17
CA ARG A 176 -26.80 -9.89 3.34
C ARG A 176 -26.54 -8.53 4.03
N GLY A 177 -26.30 -8.50 5.35
CA GLY A 177 -26.15 -7.30 6.17
C GLY A 177 -24.72 -6.79 6.43
N SER A 178 -23.64 -7.56 6.23
CA SER A 178 -22.28 -7.03 6.40
C SER A 178 -21.25 -7.82 5.59
N ARG A 179 -20.86 -7.29 4.43
CA ARG A 179 -19.72 -7.83 3.67
C ARG A 179 -18.42 -7.59 4.44
N ALA A 180 -17.51 -8.57 4.42
CA ALA A 180 -16.22 -8.46 5.08
C ALA A 180 -15.36 -7.32 4.48
N ALA A 181 -15.24 -7.30 3.15
CA ALA A 181 -14.58 -6.27 2.35
C ALA A 181 -15.56 -5.57 1.38
N PRO A 182 -15.20 -4.41 0.79
CA PRO A 182 -15.92 -3.86 -0.35
C PRO A 182 -15.96 -4.84 -1.52
N GLY A 183 -17.09 -4.95 -2.22
CA GLY A 183 -17.23 -5.91 -3.32
C GLY A 183 -16.65 -5.48 -4.67
N ASP A 184 -16.38 -4.18 -4.86
CA ASP A 184 -15.61 -3.72 -6.01
C ASP A 184 -14.12 -3.97 -5.76
N ASP A 185 -13.52 -4.84 -6.58
CA ASP A 185 -12.11 -5.20 -6.55
C ASP A 185 -11.16 -3.99 -6.64
N ARG A 186 -11.57 -2.92 -7.33
CA ARG A 186 -10.77 -1.68 -7.43
C ARG A 186 -10.70 -0.98 -6.08
N VAL A 187 -11.76 -1.06 -5.28
CA VAL A 187 -11.84 -0.49 -3.94
C VAL A 187 -11.10 -1.38 -2.93
N ALA A 188 -11.41 -2.68 -2.91
CA ALA A 188 -10.76 -3.63 -2.01
C ALA A 188 -9.25 -3.74 -2.29
N GLY A 189 -8.85 -3.82 -3.56
CA GLY A 189 -7.45 -3.85 -3.96
C GLY A 189 -6.68 -2.58 -3.58
N ARG A 190 -7.35 -1.42 -3.58
CA ARG A 190 -6.75 -0.16 -3.13
C ARG A 190 -6.60 -0.09 -1.61
N ILE A 191 -7.54 -0.66 -0.85
CA ILE A 191 -7.37 -0.85 0.60
C ILE A 191 -6.14 -1.73 0.88
N VAL A 192 -6.03 -2.88 0.23
CA VAL A 192 -4.87 -3.77 0.39
C VAL A 192 -3.57 -3.10 -0.04
N SER A 193 -3.61 -2.17 -1.00
CA SER A 193 -2.44 -1.37 -1.38
C SER A 193 -1.93 -0.51 -0.22
N TYR A 194 -2.82 0.00 0.65
CA TYR A 194 -2.40 0.65 1.90
C TYR A 194 -1.93 -0.38 2.93
N LEU A 195 -2.49 -1.58 2.99
CA LEU A 195 -2.12 -2.55 4.02
C LEU A 195 -0.65 -2.98 3.96
N TRP A 196 -0.01 -3.04 2.79
CA TRP A 196 1.35 -3.59 2.68
C TRP A 196 2.37 -2.91 3.60
N HIS A 197 2.42 -1.58 3.63
CA HIS A 197 3.35 -0.87 4.52
C HIS A 197 2.96 -0.95 6.00
N ILE A 198 1.69 -1.22 6.32
CA ILE A 198 1.19 -1.41 7.70
C ILE A 198 1.58 -2.81 8.20
N LEU A 199 1.38 -3.84 7.36
CA LEU A 199 1.76 -5.22 7.67
C LEU A 199 3.27 -5.32 7.91
N PHE A 200 4.07 -4.64 7.11
CA PHE A 200 5.53 -4.74 7.19
C PHE A 200 6.18 -3.59 7.96
N ALA A 201 5.40 -2.82 8.71
CA ALA A 201 5.91 -1.74 9.56
C ALA A 201 6.75 -2.30 10.71
N ASN A 202 7.47 -1.41 11.39
CA ASN A 202 8.11 -1.76 12.65
C ASN A 202 7.11 -1.62 13.80
N TYR A 203 6.89 -2.71 14.52
CA TYR A 203 5.99 -2.73 15.68
C TYR A 203 6.82 -2.41 16.93
N GLY A 204 6.22 -1.65 17.85
CA GLY A 204 6.78 -1.46 19.18
C GLY A 204 6.82 -2.77 19.97
N ASP A 205 7.50 -2.77 21.10
CA ASP A 205 7.59 -3.94 21.99
C ASP A 205 6.20 -4.37 22.52
N ASP A 206 5.22 -3.47 22.49
CA ASP A 206 3.82 -3.68 22.85
C ASP A 206 2.95 -4.17 21.68
N GLY A 207 3.54 -4.37 20.51
CA GLY A 207 2.84 -4.78 19.28
C GLY A 207 2.09 -3.65 18.59
N ALA A 208 2.24 -2.39 19.03
CA ALA A 208 1.55 -1.25 18.44
C ALA A 208 2.35 -0.57 17.32
N ILE A 209 1.64 0.20 16.50
CA ILE A 209 2.22 1.02 15.43
C ILE A 209 1.99 2.48 15.79
N ASP A 210 3.08 3.26 15.86
CA ASP A 210 3.00 4.72 15.90
C ASP A 210 2.66 5.25 14.51
N LEU A 211 1.50 5.93 14.38
CA LEU A 211 1.00 6.39 13.08
C LEU A 211 1.91 7.44 12.45
N ASP A 212 2.53 8.32 13.24
CA ASP A 212 3.42 9.35 12.71
C ASP A 212 4.72 8.74 12.19
N GLN A 213 5.24 7.72 12.88
CA GLN A 213 6.40 6.95 12.45
C GLN A 213 6.09 6.15 11.19
N LEU A 214 4.95 5.45 11.16
CA LEU A 214 4.48 4.73 9.97
C LEU A 214 4.42 5.67 8.75
N ASN A 215 3.84 6.85 8.93
CA ASN A 215 3.69 7.85 7.88
C ASN A 215 5.05 8.39 7.40
N ARG A 216 6.01 8.63 8.31
CA ARG A 216 7.37 9.04 7.95
C ARG A 216 8.08 7.96 7.14
N ASP A 217 8.01 6.72 7.59
CA ASP A 217 8.71 5.59 6.96
C ASP A 217 8.12 5.24 5.59
N ALA A 218 6.81 5.40 5.41
CA ALA A 218 6.11 5.14 4.15
C ALA A 218 6.19 6.30 3.14
N CYS A 219 6.72 7.46 3.55
CA CYS A 219 6.86 8.65 2.72
C CYS A 219 8.26 9.28 2.83
N PRO A 220 9.33 8.55 2.49
CA PRO A 220 10.66 9.14 2.38
C PRO A 220 10.68 10.22 1.30
N THR A 221 11.62 11.16 1.40
CA THR A 221 11.80 12.14 0.32
C THR A 221 12.19 11.43 -0.99
N ALA A 222 11.75 11.98 -2.12
CA ALA A 222 12.06 11.41 -3.43
C ALA A 222 13.57 11.25 -3.64
N SER A 223 14.38 12.23 -3.20
CA SER A 223 15.85 12.15 -3.25
C SER A 223 16.40 10.96 -2.46
N GLU A 224 15.97 10.77 -1.21
CA GLU A 224 16.43 9.65 -0.38
C GLU A 224 15.99 8.31 -0.99
N CYS A 225 14.73 8.25 -1.44
CA CYS A 225 14.18 7.05 -2.05
C CYS A 225 14.96 6.66 -3.31
N TYR A 226 15.17 7.58 -4.26
CA TYR A 226 15.91 7.26 -5.49
C TYR A 226 17.38 6.94 -5.23
N CYS A 227 18.02 7.61 -4.28
CA CYS A 227 19.39 7.30 -3.87
C CYS A 227 19.48 5.89 -3.30
N ARG A 228 18.60 5.55 -2.35
CA ARG A 228 18.60 4.26 -1.66
C ARG A 228 18.23 3.11 -2.58
N LEU A 229 17.16 3.24 -3.35
CA LEU A 229 16.62 2.15 -4.16
C LEU A 229 17.37 1.98 -5.47
N TYR A 230 17.82 3.08 -6.09
CA TYR A 230 18.32 3.05 -7.47
C TYR A 230 19.70 3.69 -7.63
N GLY A 231 20.38 4.06 -6.55
CA GLY A 231 21.72 4.66 -6.58
C GLY A 231 21.78 6.07 -7.16
N LYS A 232 20.63 6.74 -7.32
CA LYS A 232 20.54 8.08 -7.92
C LYS A 232 20.53 9.17 -6.84
N CYS A 233 21.70 9.55 -6.34
CA CYS A 233 21.82 10.43 -5.18
C CYS A 233 21.92 11.93 -5.51
N ASP A 234 22.44 12.28 -6.69
CA ASP A 234 22.69 13.69 -7.07
C ASP A 234 21.52 14.32 -7.87
N LEU A 235 20.30 14.09 -7.40
CA LEU A 235 19.09 14.53 -8.10
C LEU A 235 18.69 15.97 -7.76
N LYS A 236 18.17 16.68 -8.76
CA LYS A 236 17.59 18.02 -8.58
C LYS A 236 16.09 17.91 -8.25
N CYS A 237 15.75 17.99 -6.97
CA CYS A 237 14.39 17.85 -6.48
C CYS A 237 13.83 19.23 -6.07
N ARG A 238 12.57 19.51 -6.44
CA ARG A 238 11.91 20.82 -6.14
C ARG A 238 11.20 20.83 -4.79
N GLY A 239 11.22 19.71 -4.09
CA GLY A 239 10.55 19.48 -2.81
C GLY A 239 10.70 18.01 -2.42
N PRO A 240 9.98 17.55 -1.37
CA PRO A 240 10.15 16.21 -0.86
C PRO A 240 9.53 15.13 -1.77
N GLY A 241 8.62 15.50 -2.68
CA GLY A 241 7.81 14.52 -3.41
C GLY A 241 8.22 14.22 -4.85
N SER A 242 9.17 14.95 -5.44
CA SER A 242 9.55 14.72 -6.84
C SER A 242 10.92 15.26 -7.21
N CYS A 243 11.57 14.58 -8.16
CA CYS A 243 12.87 14.95 -8.70
C CYS A 243 12.81 15.12 -10.22
N LYS A 244 13.37 16.21 -10.73
CA LYS A 244 13.26 16.57 -12.16
C LYS A 244 13.87 15.46 -13.02
N GLY A 245 13.11 14.98 -14.00
CA GLY A 245 13.56 14.00 -14.98
C GLY A 245 13.62 12.56 -14.47
N GLN A 246 13.10 12.25 -13.28
CA GLN A 246 12.98 10.86 -12.82
C GLN A 246 11.61 10.26 -13.11
N TYR A 247 10.55 11.06 -13.04
CA TYR A 247 9.21 10.62 -13.34
C TYR A 247 8.31 11.80 -13.68
N SER A 248 7.27 11.53 -14.47
CA SER A 248 6.15 12.44 -14.68
C SER A 248 4.87 11.63 -14.68
N MET A 249 3.82 12.14 -14.06
CA MET A 249 2.52 11.47 -14.12
C MET A 249 1.95 11.60 -15.54
N PRO A 250 1.66 10.50 -16.25
CA PRO A 250 1.02 10.60 -17.55
C PRO A 250 -0.44 11.03 -17.40
N LYS A 251 -0.95 11.72 -18.42
CA LYS A 251 -2.35 12.18 -18.44
C LYS A 251 -3.29 10.99 -18.26
N ASN A 252 -4.30 11.15 -17.39
CA ASN A 252 -5.31 10.12 -17.11
C ASN A 252 -4.75 8.76 -16.63
N PHE A 253 -3.52 8.72 -16.09
CA PHE A 253 -2.88 7.48 -15.64
C PHE A 253 -2.78 6.42 -16.75
N LYS A 254 -2.55 6.85 -18.00
CA LYS A 254 -2.44 5.95 -19.16
C LYS A 254 -1.25 6.32 -20.03
N LEU A 255 -0.54 5.30 -20.49
CA LEU A 255 0.48 5.43 -21.53
C LEU A 255 -0.21 5.39 -22.92
N PRO A 256 0.41 5.96 -23.96
CA PRO A 256 -0.01 5.76 -25.35
C PRO A 256 -0.10 4.27 -25.71
N GLU A 257 -1.03 3.90 -26.59
CA GLU A 257 -1.25 2.49 -26.99
C GLU A 257 -0.05 1.88 -27.72
N ASP A 258 0.76 2.71 -28.38
CA ASP A 258 1.97 2.34 -29.12
C ASP A 258 3.26 2.52 -28.30
N TRP A 259 3.16 2.78 -26.99
CA TRP A 259 4.33 3.05 -26.14
C TRP A 259 5.34 1.91 -26.15
N GLU A 260 4.88 0.67 -26.01
CA GLU A 260 5.73 -0.51 -26.06
C GLU A 260 6.50 -0.61 -27.39
N LYS A 261 5.85 -0.35 -28.52
CA LYS A 261 6.49 -0.43 -29.86
C LYS A 261 7.55 0.65 -30.08
N THR A 262 7.41 1.78 -29.40
CA THR A 262 8.30 2.94 -29.55
C THR A 262 9.46 2.94 -28.55
N HIS A 263 9.43 2.05 -27.55
CA HIS A 263 10.41 1.97 -26.44
C HIS A 263 10.89 0.53 -26.17
N SER A 264 10.72 -0.38 -27.15
CA SER A 264 11.18 -1.78 -27.11
C SER A 264 12.61 -1.95 -27.59
#